data_AF-A0A355F1E7-F1
#
_entry.id   AF-A0A355F1E7-F1
#
_cell.length_a   1.000
_cell.length_b   1.000
_cell.length_c   1.000
_cell.angle_alpha   90.00
_cell.angle_beta   90.00
_cell.angle_gamma   90.00
#
_symmetry.space_group_name_H-M   'P 1'
#
loop_
_entity.id
_entity.type
_entity.pdbx_description
1 polymer ?
#
loop_
_entity_poly.entity_id
_entity_poly.type
_entity_poly.pdbx_seq_one_letter_code
_entity_poly.pdbx_strand_id
1 'polypeptide(L)'
;RKPAGPRPFTGISLQAAAAGSPAGSLRGAATAADALHAVMGQPRETAVAELLGHLRLRVAEILGATEASLETWSRPFSDSLLGEFGMDSLSSNSLRNALRKELGVDLPVQRIIGEKVHRIVDALYEQLLLRHVSNAARPAAEEESETFVF
;
A
#
# COMPACT_ATOMS: atom_id res chain seq x y z
N ARG A 1 31.62 -52.31 -39.99
CA ARG A 1 31.96 -51.18 -39.09
C ARG A 1 32.17 -49.90 -39.91
N LYS A 2 31.15 -49.04 -39.96
CA LYS A 2 31.03 -47.59 -40.34
C LYS A 2 29.51 -47.30 -40.44
N PRO A 3 28.95 -46.06 -40.32
CA PRO A 3 29.51 -44.71 -40.55
C PRO A 3 29.36 -43.77 -39.31
N ALA A 4 30.13 -42.68 -39.12
CA ALA A 4 30.01 -41.32 -39.70
C ALA A 4 28.58 -40.73 -39.71
N GLY A 5 28.34 -39.74 -38.85
CA GLY A 5 27.14 -38.89 -38.85
C GLY A 5 27.28 -37.70 -37.87
N PRO A 6 26.93 -36.46 -38.26
CA PRO A 6 27.11 -35.27 -37.44
C PRO A 6 26.00 -35.13 -36.38
N ARG A 7 26.34 -34.47 -35.27
CA ARG A 7 25.43 -34.19 -34.13
C ARG A 7 24.53 -32.98 -34.46
N PRO A 8 23.19 -33.11 -34.36
CA PRO A 8 22.32 -31.95 -34.20
C PRO A 8 22.19 -31.59 -32.70
N PHE A 9 22.58 -30.36 -32.35
CA PHE A 9 22.31 -29.78 -31.04
C PHE A 9 20.80 -29.53 -30.89
N THR A 10 20.16 -30.26 -29.97
CA THR A 10 18.77 -30.02 -29.56
C THR A 10 18.68 -28.69 -28.80
N GLY A 11 17.68 -27.91 -29.19
CA GLY A 11 17.50 -26.51 -28.80
C GLY A 11 17.32 -26.27 -27.30
N ILE A 12 17.96 -25.19 -26.85
CA ILE A 12 17.66 -24.53 -25.61
C ILE A 12 16.56 -23.51 -25.93
N SER A 13 15.31 -23.88 -25.70
CA SER A 13 14.21 -22.90 -25.62
C SER A 13 14.34 -22.15 -24.31
N LEU A 14 15.06 -21.04 -24.33
CA LEU A 14 15.07 -20.05 -23.25
C LEU A 14 13.76 -19.25 -23.37
N GLN A 15 12.68 -19.77 -22.78
CA GLN A 15 11.44 -19.01 -22.64
C GLN A 15 11.71 -17.91 -21.61
N ALA A 16 11.94 -16.70 -22.10
CA ALA A 16 12.09 -15.49 -21.30
C ALA A 16 10.83 -15.29 -20.44
N ALA A 17 11.03 -15.36 -19.13
CA ALA A 17 10.05 -14.98 -18.13
C ALA A 17 9.63 -13.52 -18.35
N ALA A 18 8.32 -13.30 -18.23
CA ALA A 18 7.65 -12.04 -18.38
C ALA A 18 8.32 -10.91 -17.59
N ALA A 19 9.02 -10.02 -18.30
CA ALA A 19 9.25 -8.67 -17.83
C ALA A 19 7.97 -7.88 -18.13
N GLY A 20 7.00 -7.98 -17.22
CA GLY A 20 5.88 -7.06 -17.17
C GLY A 20 6.40 -5.63 -17.06
N SER A 21 6.07 -4.82 -18.05
CA SER A 21 6.36 -3.38 -18.09
C SER A 21 5.99 -2.70 -16.77
N PRO A 22 6.86 -1.85 -16.17
CA PRO A 22 6.49 -1.03 -15.02
C PRO A 22 5.70 0.21 -15.50
N ALA A 23 4.60 0.01 -16.22
CA ALA A 23 3.72 1.09 -16.69
C ALA A 23 2.50 1.31 -15.76
N GLY A 24 2.51 0.74 -14.55
CA GLY A 24 1.42 0.86 -13.57
C GLY A 24 1.70 1.77 -12.38
N SER A 25 2.94 2.22 -12.16
CA SER A 25 3.31 2.84 -10.88
C SER A 25 2.90 4.31 -10.73
N LEU A 26 2.58 5.01 -11.82
CA LEU A 26 2.13 6.41 -11.78
C LEU A 26 0.60 6.53 -11.80
N ARG A 27 -0.11 5.58 -12.40
CA ARG A 27 -1.58 5.58 -12.43
C ARG A 27 -2.21 5.20 -11.08
N GLY A 28 -1.55 4.30 -10.33
CA GLY A 28 -1.94 3.95 -8.97
C GLY A 28 -1.77 5.09 -7.95
N ALA A 29 -0.74 5.93 -8.13
CA ALA A 29 -0.48 7.08 -7.25
C ALA A 29 -1.51 8.21 -7.43
N ALA A 30 -1.96 8.46 -8.67
CA ALA A 30 -3.03 9.42 -8.94
C ALA A 30 -4.36 8.94 -8.33
N THR A 31 -4.71 7.65 -8.45
CA THR A 31 -5.91 7.10 -7.78
C THR A 31 -5.78 7.07 -6.27
N ALA A 32 -4.60 6.83 -5.71
CA ALA A 32 -4.43 6.82 -4.27
C ALA A 32 -4.49 8.22 -3.66
N ALA A 33 -3.94 9.23 -4.33
CA ALA A 33 -4.07 10.63 -3.95
C ALA A 33 -5.51 11.15 -4.07
N ASP A 34 -6.23 10.75 -5.13
CA ASP A 34 -7.64 11.09 -5.33
C ASP A 34 -8.55 10.39 -4.31
N ALA A 35 -8.30 9.10 -4.03
CA ALA A 35 -8.98 8.35 -2.97
C ALA A 35 -8.69 8.95 -1.60
N LEU A 36 -7.46 9.37 -1.33
CA LEU A 36 -7.10 10.10 -0.13
C LEU A 36 -7.85 11.41 -0.02
N HIS A 37 -7.93 12.20 -1.09
CA HIS A 37 -8.68 13.45 -1.10
C HIS A 37 -10.16 13.22 -0.84
N ALA A 38 -10.75 12.17 -1.42
CA ALA A 38 -12.12 11.76 -1.19
C ALA A 38 -12.36 11.35 0.27
N VAL A 39 -11.47 10.54 0.85
CA VAL A 39 -11.52 10.11 2.27
C VAL A 39 -11.36 11.31 3.21
N MET A 40 -10.46 12.24 2.91
CA MET A 40 -10.23 13.43 3.74
C MET A 40 -11.32 14.50 3.60
N GLY A 41 -12.11 14.47 2.52
CA GLY A 41 -13.29 15.31 2.34
C GLY A 41 -14.54 14.83 3.09
N GLN A 42 -14.48 13.63 3.66
CA GLN A 42 -15.57 13.04 4.45
C GLN A 42 -15.48 13.41 5.94
N PRO A 43 -16.59 13.29 6.70
CA PRO A 43 -16.52 13.39 8.15
C PRO A 43 -15.58 12.32 8.73
N ARG A 44 -14.87 12.67 9.81
CA ARG A 44 -13.85 11.81 10.46
C ARG A 44 -14.34 10.39 10.69
N GLU A 45 -15.60 10.23 11.05
CA GLU A 45 -16.25 8.94 11.35
C GLU A 45 -16.21 8.01 10.12
N THR A 46 -16.63 8.52 8.96
CA THR A 46 -16.62 7.79 7.69
C THR A 46 -15.19 7.55 7.22
N ALA A 47 -14.32 8.55 7.32
CA ALA A 47 -12.91 8.42 6.92
C ALA A 47 -12.18 7.33 7.72
N VAL A 48 -12.40 7.27 9.03
CA VAL A 48 -11.83 6.24 9.92
C VAL A 48 -12.39 4.86 9.58
N ALA A 49 -13.70 4.76 9.28
CA ALA A 49 -14.31 3.48 8.87
C ALA A 49 -13.74 2.96 7.55
N GLU A 50 -13.55 3.84 6.55
CA GLU A 50 -12.93 3.49 5.27
C GLU A 50 -11.47 3.07 5.44
N LEU A 51 -10.69 3.81 6.24
CA LEU A 51 -9.30 3.46 6.54
C LEU A 51 -9.19 2.13 7.30
N LEU A 52 -10.12 1.85 8.20
CA LEU A 52 -10.21 0.57 8.89
C LEU A 52 -10.49 -0.58 7.91
N GLY A 53 -11.44 -0.38 6.98
CA GLY A 53 -11.74 -1.36 5.93
C GLY A 53 -10.54 -1.62 5.02
N HIS A 54 -9.84 -0.57 4.61
CA HIS A 54 -8.61 -0.68 3.81
C HIS A 54 -7.52 -1.43 4.56
N LEU A 55 -7.30 -1.08 5.82
CA LEU A 55 -6.31 -1.76 6.68
C LEU A 55 -6.67 -3.23 6.84
N ARG A 56 -7.93 -3.57 7.06
CA ARG A 56 -8.42 -4.94 7.19
C ARG A 56 -8.14 -5.75 5.92
N LEU A 57 -8.46 -5.21 4.75
CA LEU A 57 -8.22 -5.87 3.46
C LEU A 57 -6.71 -6.14 3.26
N ARG A 58 -5.86 -5.16 3.54
CA ARG A 58 -4.40 -5.31 3.43
C ARG A 58 -3.84 -6.33 4.41
N VAL A 59 -4.34 -6.36 5.65
CA VAL A 59 -3.93 -7.35 6.64
C VAL A 59 -4.36 -8.75 6.20
N ALA A 60 -5.58 -8.91 5.69
CA ALA A 60 -6.05 -10.18 5.15
C ALA A 60 -5.16 -10.68 4.00
N GLU A 61 -4.84 -9.82 3.04
CA GLU A 61 -3.94 -10.15 1.92
C GLU A 61 -2.53 -10.55 2.37
N ILE A 62 -1.95 -9.82 3.32
CA ILE A 62 -0.59 -10.10 3.83
C ILE A 62 -0.54 -11.43 4.59
N LEU A 63 -1.59 -11.73 5.35
CA LEU A 63 -1.71 -12.99 6.10
C LEU A 63 -2.19 -14.15 5.22
N GLY A 64 -2.53 -13.89 3.94
CA GLY A 64 -3.14 -14.90 3.06
C GLY A 64 -4.50 -15.39 3.56
N ALA A 65 -5.17 -14.60 4.39
CA ALA A 65 -6.48 -14.90 4.97
C ALA A 65 -7.59 -14.13 4.24
N THR A 66 -8.83 -14.51 4.47
CA THR A 66 -10.00 -13.74 4.02
C THR A 66 -10.45 -12.77 5.10
N GLU A 67 -11.04 -11.63 4.71
CA GLU A 67 -11.59 -10.66 5.65
C GLU A 67 -12.60 -11.29 6.62
N ALA A 68 -13.41 -12.24 6.13
CA ALA A 68 -14.34 -13.01 6.95
C ALA A 68 -13.65 -13.86 8.04
N SER A 69 -12.43 -14.35 7.78
CA SER A 69 -11.65 -15.07 8.79
C SER A 69 -11.20 -14.15 9.92
N LEU A 70 -10.92 -12.87 9.62
CA LEU A 70 -10.57 -11.86 10.62
C LEU A 70 -11.79 -11.43 11.46
N GLU A 71 -13.00 -11.43 10.87
CA GLU A 71 -14.25 -11.11 11.57
C GLU A 71 -14.79 -12.25 12.42
N THR A 72 -14.37 -13.49 12.17
CA THR A 72 -14.77 -14.67 12.97
C THR A 72 -14.17 -14.66 14.38
N TRP A 73 -13.26 -13.71 14.66
CA TRP A 73 -12.57 -13.65 15.94
C TRP A 73 -13.45 -13.05 17.03
N SER A 74 -13.20 -13.48 18.27
CA SER A 74 -14.03 -13.15 19.44
C SER A 74 -14.07 -11.64 19.77
N ARG A 75 -13.26 -10.81 19.12
CA ARG A 75 -13.21 -9.36 19.28
C ARG A 75 -13.25 -8.66 17.91
N PRO A 76 -13.83 -7.45 17.84
CA PRO A 76 -13.79 -6.67 16.62
C PRO A 76 -12.34 -6.35 16.24
N PHE A 77 -12.05 -6.36 14.94
CA PHE A 77 -10.72 -6.11 14.39
C PHE A 77 -10.12 -4.79 14.93
N SER A 78 -10.94 -3.75 15.06
CA SER A 78 -10.56 -2.43 15.60
C SER A 78 -9.97 -2.46 17.01
N ASP A 79 -10.40 -3.38 17.87
CA ASP A 79 -9.95 -3.46 19.27
C ASP A 79 -8.88 -4.52 19.52
N SER A 80 -8.52 -5.26 18.47
CA SER A 80 -7.58 -6.36 18.53
C SER A 80 -6.17 -5.88 18.16
N LEU A 81 -5.15 -6.59 18.64
CA LEU A 81 -3.77 -6.34 18.27
C LEU A 81 -3.45 -7.06 16.96
N LEU A 82 -2.74 -6.41 16.04
CA LEU A 82 -2.33 -7.06 14.80
C LEU A 82 -1.44 -8.29 15.04
N GLY A 83 -0.63 -8.25 16.10
CA GLY A 83 0.18 -9.40 16.53
C GLY A 83 -0.66 -10.61 16.97
N GLU A 84 -1.88 -10.40 17.49
CA GLU A 84 -2.76 -11.53 17.82
C GLU A 84 -3.18 -12.28 16.54
N PHE A 85 -3.33 -11.59 15.40
CA PHE A 85 -3.66 -12.16 14.08
C PHE A 85 -2.52 -12.94 13.41
N GLY A 86 -1.37 -13.09 14.06
CA GLY A 86 -0.16 -13.67 13.46
C GLY A 86 0.60 -12.65 12.61
N MET A 87 0.42 -11.34 12.87
CA MET A 87 1.25 -10.34 12.24
C MET A 87 2.61 -10.26 12.92
N ASP A 88 3.61 -10.85 12.30
CA ASP A 88 5.01 -10.77 12.73
C ASP A 88 5.72 -9.50 12.24
N SER A 89 7.00 -9.35 12.60
CA SER A 89 7.84 -8.23 12.15
C SER A 89 7.98 -8.13 10.63
N LEU A 90 8.03 -9.27 9.92
CA LEU A 90 8.08 -9.29 8.45
C LEU A 90 6.76 -8.79 7.83
N SER A 91 5.63 -9.34 8.26
CA SER A 91 4.29 -8.95 7.82
C SER A 91 3.99 -7.48 8.14
N SER A 92 4.43 -7.00 9.30
CA SER A 92 4.31 -5.60 9.71
C SER A 92 5.15 -4.65 8.85
N ASN A 93 6.35 -5.09 8.43
CA ASN A 93 7.17 -4.32 7.51
C ASN A 93 6.57 -4.28 6.10
N SER A 94 5.96 -5.38 5.64
CA SER A 94 5.17 -5.42 4.41
C SER A 94 3.99 -4.46 4.47
N LEU A 95 3.25 -4.45 5.58
CA LEU A 95 2.15 -3.51 5.80
C LEU A 95 2.63 -2.06 5.77
N ARG A 96 3.72 -1.75 6.49
CA ARG A 96 4.34 -0.42 6.45
C ARG A 96 4.69 0.00 5.02
N ASN A 97 5.33 -0.89 4.26
CA ASN A 97 5.70 -0.61 2.88
C ASN A 97 4.48 -0.38 1.98
N ALA A 98 3.40 -1.14 2.19
CA ALA A 98 2.13 -0.94 1.49
C ALA A 98 1.52 0.42 1.83
N LEU A 99 1.38 0.76 3.12
CA LEU A 99 0.87 2.06 3.58
C LEU A 99 1.72 3.22 3.05
N ARG A 100 3.04 3.06 3.02
CA ARG A 100 3.95 4.08 2.47
C ARG A 100 3.82 4.23 0.97
N LYS A 101 3.55 3.15 0.24
CA LYS A 101 3.39 3.18 -1.22
C LYS A 101 2.03 3.72 -1.64
N GLU A 102 0.97 3.34 -0.93
CA GLU A 102 -0.40 3.73 -1.26
C GLU A 102 -0.75 5.11 -0.69
N LEU A 103 -0.55 5.29 0.61
CA LEU A 103 -0.98 6.49 1.32
C LEU A 103 0.16 7.50 1.49
N GLY A 104 1.40 7.09 1.20
CA GLY A 104 2.57 7.93 1.42
C GLY A 104 2.93 8.10 2.90
N VAL A 105 2.35 7.31 3.80
CA VAL A 105 2.51 7.42 5.25
C VAL A 105 3.52 6.40 5.78
N ASP A 106 4.43 6.83 6.66
CA ASP A 106 5.40 5.94 7.31
C ASP A 106 4.99 5.72 8.77
N LEU A 107 4.49 4.51 9.08
CA LEU A 107 4.23 4.10 10.46
C LEU A 107 5.37 3.22 10.99
N PRO A 108 5.87 3.48 12.22
CA PRO A 108 6.89 2.63 12.82
C PRO A 108 6.33 1.22 13.10
N VAL A 109 7.08 0.18 12.71
CA VAL A 109 6.70 -1.24 12.88
C VAL A 109 6.41 -1.59 14.35
N GLN A 110 7.13 -0.99 15.29
CA GLN A 110 6.89 -1.17 16.74
C GLN A 110 5.46 -0.78 17.13
N ARG A 111 4.90 0.24 16.47
CA ARG A 111 3.54 0.72 16.67
C ARG A 111 2.51 -0.22 16.07
N ILE A 112 2.79 -0.74 14.88
CA ILE A 112 1.93 -1.69 14.17
C ILE A 112 1.73 -2.97 15.00
N ILE A 113 2.80 -3.47 15.64
CA ILE A 113 2.75 -4.70 16.45
C ILE A 113 2.27 -4.41 17.88
N GLY A 114 2.63 -3.24 18.42
CA GLY A 114 2.41 -2.90 19.83
C GLY A 114 1.10 -2.19 20.15
N GLU A 115 0.39 -1.66 19.15
CA GLU A 115 -0.87 -0.93 19.34
C GLU A 115 -2.08 -1.65 18.72
N LYS A 116 -3.26 -1.31 19.25
CA LYS A 116 -4.53 -1.79 18.70
C LYS A 116 -4.80 -1.16 17.34
N VAL A 117 -5.53 -1.87 16.49
CA VAL A 117 -5.90 -1.41 15.14
C VAL A 117 -6.53 -0.02 15.13
N HIS A 118 -7.45 0.30 16.06
CA HIS A 118 -8.06 1.63 16.09
C HIS A 118 -7.05 2.76 16.35
N ARG A 119 -6.00 2.52 17.15
CA ARG A 119 -4.93 3.51 17.38
C ARG A 119 -4.06 3.70 16.15
N ILE A 120 -3.82 2.61 15.42
CA ILE A 120 -3.10 2.63 14.15
C ILE A 120 -3.91 3.44 13.12
N VAL A 121 -5.21 3.20 13.01
CA VAL A 121 -6.11 3.93 12.10
C VAL A 121 -6.23 5.40 12.49
N ASP A 122 -6.36 5.70 13.78
CA ASP A 122 -6.40 7.08 14.28
C ASP A 122 -5.11 7.84 13.94
N ALA A 123 -3.95 7.23 14.20
CA ALA A 123 -2.67 7.81 13.84
C ALA A 123 -2.51 7.99 12.31
N LEU A 124 -2.99 7.03 11.51
CA LEU A 124 -3.02 7.15 10.05
C LEU A 124 -3.88 8.34 9.62
N TYR A 125 -5.08 8.49 10.18
CA TYR A 125 -5.97 9.63 9.89
C TYR A 125 -5.30 10.97 10.25
N GLU A 126 -4.67 11.08 11.42
CA GLU A 126 -3.95 12.30 11.82
C GLU A 126 -2.80 12.63 10.85
N GLN A 127 -2.01 11.63 10.44
CA GLN A 127 -0.92 11.83 9.48
C GLN A 127 -1.44 12.28 8.11
N LEU A 128 -2.56 11.72 7.67
CA LEU A 128 -3.19 12.10 6.40
C LEU A 128 -3.80 13.49 6.46
N LEU A 129 -4.40 13.88 7.59
CA LEU A 129 -4.93 15.23 7.80
C LEU A 129 -3.82 16.27 7.76
N LEU A 130 -2.72 16.05 8.49
CA LEU A 130 -1.56 16.94 8.49
C LEU A 130 -0.98 17.12 7.08
N ARG A 131 -0.91 16.03 6.31
CA ARG A 131 -0.43 16.06 4.93
C ARG A 131 -1.39 16.78 3.99
N HIS A 132 -2.69 16.53 4.11
CA HIS A 132 -3.72 17.17 3.29
C HIS A 132 -3.70 18.70 3.49
N VAL A 133 -3.63 19.16 4.74
CA VAL A 133 -3.48 20.59 5.07
C VAL A 133 -2.19 21.16 4.49
N SER A 134 -1.06 20.44 4.62
CA SER A 134 0.23 20.88 4.08
C SER A 134 0.25 20.95 2.54
N ASN A 135 -0.49 20.06 1.87
CA ASN A 135 -0.61 20.04 0.42
C ASN A 135 -1.61 21.08 -0.09
N ALA A 136 -2.71 21.32 0.62
CA ALA A 136 -3.67 22.39 0.33
C ALA A 136 -3.05 23.79 0.53
N ALA A 137 -2.13 23.92 1.50
CA ALA A 137 -1.38 25.14 1.75
C ALA A 137 -0.22 25.38 0.75
N ARG A 138 0.02 24.46 -0.19
CA ARG A 138 0.90 24.67 -1.34
C ARG A 138 0.01 25.07 -2.52
N PRO A 139 -0.44 26.34 -2.63
CA PRO A 139 -1.11 26.79 -3.83
C PRO A 139 -0.13 26.67 -5.00
N ALA A 140 -0.68 26.59 -6.20
CA ALA A 140 0.00 26.52 -7.49
C ALA A 140 0.99 27.68 -7.74
N ALA A 141 2.12 27.67 -7.04
CA ALA A 141 3.27 28.55 -7.28
C ALA A 141 4.16 27.96 -8.37
N GLU A 142 3.58 27.45 -9.46
CA GLU A 142 4.29 26.97 -10.65
C GLU A 142 3.45 27.28 -11.92
N GLU A 143 2.82 28.45 -11.99
CA GLU A 143 2.37 29.04 -13.27
C GLU A 143 2.63 30.56 -13.29
N GLU A 144 3.80 30.98 -12.81
CA GLU A 144 4.32 32.32 -13.07
C GLU A 144 5.59 32.14 -13.91
N SER A 145 5.41 31.79 -15.19
CA SER A 145 6.43 32.04 -16.22
C SER A 145 6.51 33.54 -16.46
N GLU A 146 6.96 34.28 -15.46
CA GLU A 146 7.36 35.67 -15.63
C GLU A 146 8.80 35.73 -16.13
N THR A 147 8.98 36.50 -17.21
CA THR A 147 10.23 37.14 -17.67
C THR A 147 11.13 36.21 -18.51
N PHE A 148 11.43 36.50 -19.78
CA PHE A 148 12.14 37.69 -20.25
C PHE A 148 11.71 38.15 -21.65
N VAL A 149 11.43 39.46 -21.75
CA VAL A 149 11.46 40.24 -23.00
C VAL A 149 12.93 40.47 -23.37
N PHE A 150 13.30 40.19 -24.63
CA PHE A 150 14.51 40.71 -25.30
C PHE A 150 14.13 41.19 -26.70
#